data_AF-A0A9D2IIM1-F1
#
_entry.id   AF-A0A9D2IIM1-F1
#
_cell.length_a   1.000
_cell.length_b   1.000
_cell.length_c   1.000
_cell.angle_alpha   90.00
_cell.angle_beta   90.00
_cell.angle_gamma   90.00
#
_symmetry.space_group_name_H-M   'P 1'
#
loop_
_entity.id
_entity.type
_entity.pdbx_description
1 polymer ?
#
loop_
_entity_poly.entity_id
_entity_poly.type
_entity_poly.pdbx_seq_one_letter_code
_entity_poly.pdbx_strand_id
1 'polypeptide(L)'
;MKKTVPVFVCALLSLFLFAGCGGGTELTISIGNGMVENDGVSVRLEYGDTWKNGESIFTVNYGHESDAVLADEYFLSFCDVDPMFEDTVNLHTVFSFKKADLEDRTVSGGSFSGSASEVIVDDLSACLPQGEGVCTVYIVLHSSDTDYSDITTFAAHELTYEWQEDGVKLVRE
;
A
#
# COMPACT_ATOMS: atom_id res chain seq x y z
N MET A 1 11.33 71.17 -12.81
CA MET A 1 10.44 70.01 -12.52
C MET A 1 11.29 68.76 -12.44
N LYS A 2 11.34 68.14 -11.26
CA LYS A 2 12.02 66.87 -10.97
C LYS A 2 11.23 65.72 -11.61
N LYS A 3 11.90 64.69 -12.14
CA LYS A 3 11.59 63.27 -11.86
C LYS A 3 12.85 62.42 -12.00
N THR A 4 13.39 62.05 -10.85
CA THR A 4 14.37 60.98 -10.62
C THR A 4 13.77 59.63 -10.99
N VAL A 5 14.52 58.80 -11.72
CA VAL A 5 14.19 57.38 -11.98
C VAL A 5 14.72 56.56 -10.81
N PRO A 6 13.88 55.83 -10.05
CA PRO A 6 14.39 54.86 -9.10
C PRO A 6 14.62 53.51 -9.79
N VAL A 7 15.84 53.00 -9.66
CA VAL A 7 16.14 51.57 -9.75
C VAL A 7 15.49 50.89 -8.54
N PHE A 8 14.67 49.87 -8.74
CA PHE A 8 14.23 48.96 -7.69
C PHE A 8 14.62 47.52 -8.07
N VAL A 9 15.66 47.06 -7.37
CA VAL A 9 15.97 45.65 -7.12
C VAL A 9 14.92 45.12 -6.16
N CYS A 10 14.28 43.98 -6.44
CA CYS A 10 13.75 43.10 -5.39
C CYS A 10 13.38 41.72 -5.95
N ALA A 11 14.16 40.72 -5.50
CA ALA A 11 13.83 39.31 -5.28
C ALA A 11 13.26 38.51 -6.47
N LEU A 12 14.03 37.62 -7.10
CA LEU A 12 14.31 36.28 -6.57
C LEU A 12 13.06 35.59 -5.98
N LEU A 13 12.03 35.39 -6.81
CA LEU A 13 11.18 34.20 -6.70
C LEU A 13 11.57 33.25 -7.83
N SER A 14 12.75 32.64 -7.69
CA SER A 14 12.96 31.30 -8.22
C SER A 14 11.95 30.43 -7.51
N LEU A 15 10.77 30.27 -8.11
CA LEU A 15 9.85 29.18 -7.81
C LEU A 15 10.71 27.91 -7.88
N PHE A 16 11.07 27.40 -6.71
CA PHE A 16 11.32 25.97 -6.55
C PHE A 16 9.98 25.30 -6.87
N LEU A 17 9.74 25.11 -8.17
CA LEU A 17 8.98 23.97 -8.62
C LEU A 17 9.83 22.78 -8.17
N PHE A 18 9.63 22.35 -6.92
CA PHE A 18 9.79 20.94 -6.60
C PHE A 18 8.72 20.22 -7.44
N ALA A 19 9.01 20.07 -8.73
CA ALA A 19 8.68 18.84 -9.42
C ALA A 19 9.48 17.76 -8.69
N GLY A 20 9.01 17.39 -7.51
CA GLY A 20 9.35 16.11 -6.94
C GLY A 20 8.83 15.12 -7.97
N CYS A 21 9.72 14.53 -8.75
CA CYS A 21 9.51 13.20 -9.27
C CYS A 21 9.24 12.34 -8.02
N GLY A 22 7.98 12.24 -7.63
CA GLY A 22 7.53 11.34 -6.58
C GLY A 22 7.74 9.93 -7.09
N GLY A 23 8.92 9.38 -6.81
CA GLY A 23 9.13 7.94 -6.91
C GLY A 23 8.28 7.29 -5.84
N GLY A 24 7.06 6.91 -6.21
CA GLY A 24 6.23 6.05 -5.38
C GLY A 24 7.01 4.78 -5.04
N THR A 25 6.80 4.27 -3.84
CA THR A 25 7.29 2.94 -3.47
C THR A 25 6.40 1.91 -4.16
N GLU A 26 7.03 0.94 -4.80
CA GLU A 26 6.35 -0.23 -5.35
C GLU A 26 6.62 -1.43 -4.43
N LEU A 27 5.56 -2.13 -4.05
CA LEU A 27 5.61 -3.32 -3.21
C LEU A 27 4.77 -4.42 -3.89
N THR A 28 5.38 -5.56 -4.17
CA THR A 28 4.64 -6.76 -4.61
C THR A 28 4.59 -7.75 -3.47
N ILE A 29 3.39 -8.19 -3.10
CA ILE A 29 3.13 -9.23 -2.11
C ILE A 29 2.42 -10.37 -2.83
N SER A 30 2.85 -11.61 -2.58
CA SER A 30 2.28 -12.80 -3.20
C SER A 30 2.00 -13.87 -2.15
N ILE A 31 0.92 -14.62 -2.35
CA ILE A 31 0.60 -15.84 -1.61
C ILE A 31 0.48 -17.00 -2.58
N GLY A 32 0.93 -18.18 -2.17
CA GLY A 32 1.05 -19.38 -3.00
C GLY A 32 1.70 -20.49 -2.19
N ASN A 33 1.40 -21.75 -2.50
CA ASN A 33 1.93 -22.88 -1.75
C ASN A 33 3.40 -23.20 -2.11
N GLY A 34 3.89 -22.66 -3.24
CA GLY A 34 5.28 -22.79 -3.68
C GLY A 34 5.69 -24.22 -4.08
N MET A 35 4.75 -25.18 -4.04
CA MET A 35 4.95 -26.56 -4.47
C MET A 35 4.59 -26.74 -5.95
N VAL A 36 3.82 -25.81 -6.50
CA VAL A 36 3.45 -25.75 -7.92
C VAL A 36 4.07 -24.49 -8.52
N GLU A 37 4.70 -24.63 -9.69
CA GLU A 37 5.23 -23.46 -10.40
C GLU A 37 4.07 -22.58 -10.89
N ASN A 38 4.19 -21.26 -10.78
CA ASN A 38 3.17 -20.29 -11.21
C ASN A 38 1.82 -20.45 -10.47
N ASP A 39 1.86 -20.67 -9.15
CA ASP A 39 0.68 -20.90 -8.32
C ASP A 39 0.25 -19.69 -7.48
N GLY A 40 0.86 -18.53 -7.72
CA GLY A 40 0.68 -17.34 -6.90
C GLY A 40 -0.58 -16.54 -7.20
N VAL A 41 -1.12 -15.92 -6.15
CA VAL A 41 -1.97 -14.73 -6.26
C VAL A 41 -1.17 -13.55 -5.70
N SER A 42 -1.07 -12.49 -6.49
CA SER A 42 -0.23 -11.35 -6.17
C SER A 42 -1.02 -10.06 -6.14
N VAL A 43 -0.54 -9.13 -5.31
CA VAL A 43 -0.93 -7.73 -5.33
C VAL A 43 0.33 -6.87 -5.50
N ARG A 44 0.23 -5.84 -6.32
CA ARG A 44 1.22 -4.78 -6.46
C ARG A 44 0.62 -3.48 -5.94
N LEU A 45 1.28 -2.92 -4.94
CA LEU A 45 0.92 -1.65 -4.32
C LEU A 45 1.89 -0.59 -4.80
N GLU A 46 1.35 0.56 -5.19
CA GLU A 46 2.13 1.76 -5.47
C GLU A 46 1.64 2.86 -4.52
N TYR A 47 2.53 3.45 -3.74
CA TYR A 47 2.18 4.43 -2.72
C TYR A 47 3.26 5.48 -2.46
N GLY A 48 2.84 6.63 -1.96
CA GLY A 48 3.74 7.72 -1.53
C GLY A 48 4.13 7.61 -0.06
N ASP A 49 5.02 8.50 0.37
CA ASP A 49 5.52 8.55 1.76
C ASP A 49 4.56 9.22 2.74
N THR A 50 3.39 9.66 2.29
CA THR A 50 2.42 10.37 3.13
C THR A 50 1.02 9.92 2.76
N TRP A 51 0.27 9.52 3.77
CA TRP A 51 -1.13 9.12 3.65
C TRP A 51 -1.99 10.09 4.44
N LYS A 52 -3.15 10.43 3.90
CA LYS A 52 -4.10 11.34 4.51
C LYS A 52 -5.50 10.75 4.50
N ASN A 53 -6.28 11.15 5.49
CA ASN A 53 -7.70 10.78 5.58
C ASN A 53 -8.47 11.24 4.35
N GLY A 54 -9.25 10.33 3.77
CA GLY A 54 -10.09 10.60 2.60
C GLY A 54 -9.34 10.79 1.29
N GLU A 55 -8.02 10.57 1.27
CA GLU A 55 -7.20 10.52 0.05
C GLU A 55 -6.83 9.07 -0.29
N SER A 56 -6.43 8.83 -1.55
CA SER A 56 -5.91 7.53 -1.96
C SER A 56 -4.56 7.29 -1.28
N ILE A 57 -4.47 6.22 -0.49
CA ILE A 57 -3.25 5.87 0.26
C ILE A 57 -2.34 4.94 -0.55
N PHE A 58 -2.90 4.14 -1.44
CA PHE A 58 -2.16 3.37 -2.44
C PHE A 58 -3.05 3.04 -3.64
N THR A 59 -2.43 2.77 -4.78
CA THR A 59 -3.08 2.04 -5.88
C THR A 59 -2.73 0.57 -5.81
N VAL A 60 -3.72 -0.30 -6.01
CA VAL A 60 -3.55 -1.75 -6.01
C VAL A 60 -3.81 -2.31 -7.41
N ASN A 61 -2.85 -3.06 -7.93
CA ASN A 61 -3.06 -4.00 -9.02
C ASN A 61 -3.01 -5.42 -8.45
N TYR A 62 -3.82 -6.33 -8.96
CA TYR A 62 -3.91 -7.69 -8.45
C TYR A 62 -4.19 -8.65 -9.59
N GLY A 63 -3.78 -9.90 -9.41
CA GLY A 63 -3.98 -10.96 -10.38
C GLY A 63 -3.41 -12.30 -9.91
N HIS A 64 -3.58 -13.31 -10.75
CA HIS A 64 -3.15 -14.67 -10.45
C HIS A 64 -2.24 -15.25 -11.54
N GLU A 65 -1.37 -16.16 -11.14
CA GLU A 65 -0.54 -16.94 -12.05
C GLU A 65 -1.32 -18.13 -12.65
N SER A 66 -0.77 -18.78 -13.68
CA SER A 66 -1.51 -19.73 -14.52
C SER A 66 -2.06 -20.95 -13.79
N ASP A 67 -1.38 -21.40 -12.74
CA ASP A 67 -1.65 -22.63 -12.02
C ASP A 67 -2.15 -22.37 -10.59
N ALA A 68 -2.50 -21.12 -10.29
CA ALA A 68 -3.02 -20.70 -9.00
C ALA A 68 -4.37 -21.36 -8.69
N VAL A 69 -4.48 -21.95 -7.50
CA VAL A 69 -5.75 -22.44 -6.97
C VAL A 69 -6.44 -21.29 -6.22
N LEU A 70 -7.50 -20.77 -6.82
CA LEU A 70 -8.15 -19.55 -6.31
C LEU A 70 -9.16 -19.83 -5.19
N ALA A 71 -8.96 -19.17 -4.05
CA ALA A 71 -9.93 -19.02 -2.97
C ALA A 71 -11.10 -18.11 -3.40
N ASP A 72 -12.18 -18.07 -2.61
CA ASP A 72 -13.39 -17.32 -2.96
C ASP A 72 -13.19 -15.79 -2.86
N GLU A 73 -12.47 -15.33 -1.84
CA GLU A 73 -12.17 -13.92 -1.61
C GLU A 73 -10.76 -13.71 -1.06
N TYR A 74 -10.19 -12.56 -1.38
CA TYR A 74 -8.88 -12.11 -0.94
C TYR A 74 -8.98 -10.73 -0.33
N PHE A 75 -8.11 -10.45 0.63
CA PHE A 75 -8.15 -9.27 1.46
C PHE A 75 -6.74 -8.67 1.59
N LEU A 76 -6.69 -7.35 1.51
CA LEU A 76 -5.55 -6.56 1.94
C LEU A 76 -5.94 -5.84 3.23
N SER A 77 -5.20 -6.10 4.29
CA SER A 77 -5.52 -5.61 5.63
C SER A 77 -4.32 -4.98 6.32
N PHE A 78 -4.59 -4.03 7.21
CA PHE A 78 -3.61 -3.59 8.19
C PHE A 78 -3.69 -4.44 9.46
N CYS A 79 -2.53 -4.72 10.05
CA CYS A 79 -2.38 -5.45 11.30
C CYS A 79 -1.37 -4.74 12.20
N ASP A 80 -1.62 -4.67 13.49
CA ASP A 80 -0.75 -4.03 14.48
C ASP A 80 0.43 -4.92 14.93
N VAL A 81 0.36 -6.21 14.58
CA VAL A 81 1.35 -7.23 14.92
C VAL A 81 1.73 -8.06 13.69
N ASP A 82 2.87 -8.74 13.74
CA ASP A 82 3.24 -9.70 12.71
C ASP A 82 2.38 -10.98 12.87
N PRO A 83 1.48 -11.28 11.91
CA PRO A 83 0.59 -12.44 12.01
C PRO A 83 1.33 -13.78 12.07
N MET A 84 2.62 -13.85 11.73
CA MET A 84 3.40 -15.08 11.82
C MET A 84 3.77 -15.48 13.26
N PHE A 85 3.78 -14.51 14.20
CA PHE A 85 4.30 -14.72 15.55
C PHE A 85 3.23 -14.60 16.65
N GLU A 86 2.00 -14.26 16.29
CA GLU A 86 0.94 -13.97 17.25
C GLU A 86 -0.21 -14.97 17.20
N ASP A 87 -0.73 -15.32 18.37
CA ASP A 87 -1.88 -16.23 18.50
C ASP A 87 -3.21 -15.55 18.14
N THR A 88 -3.26 -14.22 18.16
CA THR A 88 -4.45 -13.41 17.88
C THR A 88 -4.11 -12.28 16.94
N VAL A 89 -4.74 -12.28 15.77
CA VAL A 89 -4.50 -11.31 14.69
C VAL A 89 -5.75 -10.44 14.53
N ASN A 90 -5.59 -9.12 14.70
CA ASN A 90 -6.68 -8.16 14.46
C ASN A 90 -6.45 -7.45 13.12
N LEU A 91 -7.30 -7.75 12.14
CA LEU A 91 -7.15 -7.27 10.77
C LEU A 91 -8.15 -6.17 10.46
N HIS A 92 -7.64 -5.07 9.95
CA HIS A 92 -8.41 -3.98 9.39
C HIS A 92 -8.35 -4.04 7.87
N THR A 93 -9.31 -4.70 7.25
CA THR A 93 -9.40 -4.81 5.79
C THR A 93 -9.64 -3.45 5.15
N VAL A 94 -8.77 -3.09 4.20
CA VAL A 94 -8.84 -1.84 3.43
C VAL A 94 -9.16 -2.06 1.96
N PHE A 95 -8.95 -3.28 1.46
CA PHE A 95 -9.32 -3.67 0.10
C PHE A 95 -9.66 -5.15 0.05
N SER A 96 -10.63 -5.54 -0.77
CA SER A 96 -10.92 -6.95 -1.07
C SER A 96 -11.25 -7.15 -2.54
N PHE A 97 -11.03 -8.36 -3.02
CA PHE A 97 -11.39 -8.78 -4.37
C PHE A 97 -11.77 -10.26 -4.36
N LYS A 98 -12.69 -10.64 -5.25
CA LYS A 98 -13.23 -11.99 -5.33
C LYS A 98 -12.56 -12.78 -6.43
N LYS A 99 -12.72 -14.10 -6.36
CA LYS A 99 -12.33 -15.02 -7.43
C LYS A 99 -12.81 -14.60 -8.82
N ALA A 100 -14.04 -14.12 -8.92
CA ALA A 100 -14.61 -13.67 -10.18
C ALA A 100 -13.87 -12.46 -10.77
N ASP A 101 -13.32 -11.59 -9.91
CA ASP A 101 -12.54 -10.42 -10.35
C ASP A 101 -11.15 -10.84 -10.89
N LEU A 102 -10.71 -12.07 -10.59
CA LEU A 102 -9.44 -12.63 -11.04
C LEU A 102 -9.51 -13.31 -12.41
N GLU A 103 -10.70 -13.69 -12.90
CA GLU A 103 -10.84 -14.47 -14.15
C GLU A 103 -10.15 -13.81 -15.36
N ASP A 104 -10.15 -12.47 -15.41
CA ASP A 104 -9.52 -11.68 -16.47
C ASP A 104 -8.22 -10.96 -16.01
N ARG A 105 -7.69 -11.30 -14.83
CA ARG A 105 -6.54 -10.65 -14.21
C ARG A 105 -5.43 -11.63 -13.90
N THR A 106 -4.60 -11.86 -14.90
CA THR A 106 -3.40 -12.70 -14.82
C THR A 106 -2.14 -11.92 -14.47
N VAL A 107 -1.18 -12.62 -13.87
CA VAL A 107 0.20 -12.19 -13.64
C VAL A 107 1.13 -13.11 -14.41
N SER A 108 2.06 -12.54 -15.19
CA SER A 108 3.09 -13.30 -15.89
C SER A 108 4.39 -12.52 -15.93
N GLY A 109 5.48 -13.12 -15.43
CA GLY A 109 6.79 -12.46 -15.37
C GLY A 109 6.75 -11.13 -14.61
N GLY A 110 5.96 -11.04 -13.53
CA GLY A 110 5.76 -9.83 -12.74
C GLY A 110 4.88 -8.74 -13.38
N SER A 111 4.35 -8.99 -14.59
CA SER A 111 3.44 -8.08 -15.26
C SER A 111 1.99 -8.43 -14.92
N PHE A 112 1.26 -7.45 -14.37
CA PHE A 112 -0.15 -7.55 -14.05
C PHE A 112 -1.01 -7.11 -15.24
N SER A 113 -2.01 -7.91 -15.57
CA SER A 113 -3.08 -7.48 -16.47
C SER A 113 -4.17 -6.73 -15.72
N GLY A 114 -4.96 -5.93 -16.44
CA GLY A 114 -6.00 -5.09 -15.86
C GLY A 114 -5.51 -3.73 -15.33
N SER A 115 -6.46 -2.92 -14.89
CA SER A 115 -6.21 -1.56 -14.38
C SER A 115 -6.12 -1.56 -12.85
N ALA A 116 -5.19 -0.77 -12.31
CA ALA A 116 -5.08 -0.57 -10.88
C ALA A 116 -6.35 0.11 -10.32
N SER A 117 -6.64 -0.16 -9.04
CA SER A 117 -7.72 0.47 -8.27
C SER A 117 -7.11 1.38 -7.19
N GLU A 118 -7.74 2.51 -6.91
CA GLU A 118 -7.36 3.38 -5.79
C GLU A 118 -7.98 2.86 -4.50
N VAL A 119 -7.21 2.92 -3.40
CA VAL A 119 -7.70 2.61 -2.06
C VAL A 119 -7.71 3.86 -1.22
N ILE A 120 -8.91 4.27 -0.81
CA ILE A 120 -9.15 5.46 -0.01
C ILE A 120 -9.57 5.01 1.39
N VAL A 121 -8.92 5.56 2.41
CA VAL A 121 -9.25 5.32 3.82
C VAL A 121 -9.69 6.64 4.45
N ASP A 122 -10.96 6.71 4.84
CA ASP A 122 -11.57 7.93 5.39
C ASP A 122 -11.02 8.30 6.77
N ASP A 123 -10.69 7.30 7.59
CA ASP A 123 -10.15 7.49 8.93
C ASP A 123 -9.00 6.51 9.19
N LEU A 124 -7.77 6.98 8.95
CA LEU A 124 -6.56 6.22 9.22
C LEU A 124 -6.44 5.81 10.68
N SER A 125 -6.97 6.59 11.62
CA SER A 125 -6.86 6.33 13.05
C SER A 125 -7.70 5.14 13.52
N ALA A 126 -8.69 4.74 12.71
CA ALA A 126 -9.51 3.55 12.92
C ALA A 126 -8.88 2.26 12.36
N CYS A 127 -7.84 2.36 11.54
CA CYS A 127 -7.23 1.22 10.86
C CYS A 127 -5.73 1.05 11.18
N LEU A 128 -5.06 2.11 11.62
CA LEU A 128 -3.64 2.12 11.96
C LEU A 128 -3.44 2.22 13.47
N PRO A 129 -2.42 1.52 14.02
CA PRO A 129 -2.01 1.69 15.41
C PRO A 129 -1.77 3.15 15.82
N GLN A 130 -2.25 3.54 17.00
CA GLN A 130 -1.99 4.86 17.55
C GLN A 130 -0.81 4.82 18.52
N GLY A 131 0.04 5.84 18.48
CA GLY A 131 1.22 5.91 19.34
C GLY A 131 1.98 7.23 19.21
N GLU A 132 2.84 7.51 20.19
CA GLU A 132 3.79 8.62 20.14
C GLU A 132 5.07 8.17 19.43
N GLY A 133 5.54 8.96 18.45
CA GLY A 133 6.75 8.65 17.68
C GLY A 133 6.49 7.65 16.55
N VAL A 134 7.50 6.83 16.25
CA VAL A 134 7.45 5.84 15.17
C VAL A 134 6.57 4.66 15.59
N CYS A 135 5.55 4.38 14.78
CA CYS A 135 4.64 3.26 14.88
C CYS A 135 4.95 2.24 13.78
N THR A 136 4.53 0.99 13.99
CA THR A 136 4.66 -0.10 13.02
C THR A 136 3.27 -0.62 12.63
N VAL A 137 3.09 -0.98 11.36
CA VAL A 137 1.91 -1.68 10.86
C VAL A 137 2.34 -2.71 9.82
N TYR A 138 1.63 -3.82 9.74
CA TYR A 138 1.83 -4.83 8.70
C TYR A 138 0.73 -4.73 7.66
N ILE A 139 1.11 -4.65 6.38
CA ILE A 139 0.21 -4.90 5.26
C ILE A 139 0.14 -6.41 5.05
N VAL A 140 -1.05 -6.98 5.21
CA VAL A 140 -1.28 -8.42 5.13
C VAL A 140 -2.17 -8.72 3.92
N LEU A 141 -1.64 -9.47 2.96
CA LEU A 141 -2.42 -10.15 1.93
C LEU A 141 -2.84 -11.52 2.47
N HIS A 142 -4.13 -11.81 2.47
CA HIS A 142 -4.67 -13.10 2.89
C HIS A 142 -5.93 -13.46 2.10
N SER A 143 -6.39 -14.68 2.23
CA SER A 143 -7.57 -15.23 1.57
C SER A 143 -8.65 -15.61 2.59
N SER A 144 -9.87 -15.88 2.11
CA SER A 144 -10.95 -16.42 2.94
C SER A 144 -10.60 -17.75 3.61
N ASP A 145 -9.64 -18.48 3.07
CA ASP A 145 -9.25 -19.81 3.50
C ASP A 145 -7.94 -19.79 4.32
N THR A 146 -7.45 -18.60 4.67
CA THR A 146 -6.17 -18.43 5.37
C THR A 146 -6.19 -19.11 6.74
N ASP A 147 -5.12 -19.88 6.98
CA ASP A 147 -4.75 -20.42 8.26
C ASP A 147 -3.45 -19.73 8.68
N TYR A 148 -3.48 -18.92 9.74
CA TYR A 148 -2.30 -18.18 10.20
C TYR A 148 -1.19 -19.09 10.78
N SER A 149 -1.47 -20.38 10.98
CA SER A 149 -0.43 -21.37 11.26
C SER A 149 0.27 -21.88 9.99
N ASP A 150 -0.29 -21.61 8.80
CA ASP A 150 0.29 -21.91 7.50
C ASP A 150 0.73 -20.63 6.77
N ILE A 151 2.04 -20.38 6.84
CA ILE A 151 2.71 -19.20 6.23
C ILE A 151 2.56 -19.12 4.71
N THR A 152 2.05 -20.15 4.04
CA THR A 152 1.82 -20.11 2.58
C THR A 152 0.49 -19.47 2.20
N THR A 153 -0.41 -19.30 3.18
CA THR A 153 -1.78 -18.82 2.96
C THR A 153 -1.95 -17.31 3.21
N PHE A 154 -0.91 -16.65 3.68
CA PHE A 154 -0.86 -15.20 3.85
C PHE A 154 0.55 -14.68 3.60
N ALA A 155 0.68 -13.38 3.37
CA ALA A 155 1.97 -12.71 3.34
C ALA A 155 1.83 -11.35 4.00
N ALA A 156 2.82 -10.98 4.81
CA ALA A 156 2.85 -9.73 5.55
C ALA A 156 4.07 -8.91 5.16
N HIS A 157 3.90 -7.59 5.09
CA HIS A 157 4.99 -6.64 4.88
C HIS A 157 4.92 -5.55 5.93
N GLU A 158 6.02 -5.37 6.66
CA GLU A 158 6.15 -4.36 7.70
C GLU A 158 6.33 -2.97 7.09
N LEU A 159 5.62 -1.98 7.63
CA LEU A 159 5.83 -0.57 7.39
C LEU A 159 5.96 0.16 8.73
N THR A 160 6.79 1.20 8.74
CA THR A 160 6.86 2.13 9.87
C THR A 160 6.39 3.52 9.46
N TYR A 161 5.82 4.27 10.39
CA TYR A 161 5.27 5.59 10.14
C TYR A 161 5.22 6.45 11.39
N GLU A 162 5.06 7.76 11.21
CA GLU A 162 4.79 8.71 12.27
C GLU A 162 3.47 9.44 12.01
N TRP A 163 2.66 9.59 13.06
CA TRP A 163 1.46 10.43 13.01
C TRP A 163 1.81 11.90 12.78
N GLN A 164 1.04 12.54 11.91
CA GLN A 164 1.08 13.97 11.60
C GLN A 164 -0.29 14.59 11.89
N GLU A 165 -0.41 15.92 11.83
CA GLU A 165 -1.68 16.62 12.09
C GLU A 165 -2.83 16.13 11.19
N ASP A 166 -2.52 15.84 9.91
CA ASP A 166 -3.51 15.49 8.87
C ASP A 166 -3.33 14.08 8.27
N GLY A 167 -2.65 13.16 8.98
CA GLY A 167 -2.44 11.79 8.48
C GLY A 167 -1.20 11.12 9.04
N VAL A 168 -0.53 10.31 8.21
CA VAL A 168 0.72 9.63 8.57
C VAL A 168 1.79 9.86 7.53
N LYS A 169 3.05 9.88 7.98
CA LYS A 169 4.22 9.88 7.12
C LYS A 169 4.98 8.57 7.30
N LEU A 170 5.18 7.84 6.21
CA LEU A 170 5.96 6.60 6.24
C LEU A 170 7.44 6.92 6.53
N VAL A 171 8.05 6.11 7.36
CA VAL A 171 9.47 6.14 7.69
C VAL A 171 10.13 5.01 6.92
N ARG A 172 11.16 5.34 6.13
CA ARG A 172 11.97 4.35 5.40
C ARG A 172 13.24 4.08 6.21
N GLU A 173 13.56 2.82 6.43
CA GLU A 173 14.86 2.39 6.97
C GLU A 173 15.98 2.53 5.93
#